data_AF-A0A3M1GYB5-F1
#
_entry.id   AF-A0A3M1GYB5-F1
#
_cell.length_a   1.000
_cell.length_b   1.000
_cell.length_c   1.000
_cell.angle_alpha   90.00
_cell.angle_beta   90.00
_cell.angle_gamma   90.00
#
_symmetry.space_group_name_H-M   'P 1'
#
loop_
_entity.id
_entity.type
_entity.pdbx_description
1 polymer ?
#
loop_
_entity_poly.entity_id
_entity_poly.type
_entity_poly.pdbx_seq_one_letter_code
_entity_poly.pdbx_strand_id
1 'polypeptide(L)'
;MSGMLSYFTRRLLLVPLTFVVITFLVYAILRVVPGGPIEQAEAALKAAAMSGESGGGLDLGSEADLELDEDAFRELQRFYALDQPVAVGYLQWLGVLPREVRRRVPRSTLERDKAVFEPLQQLASAAVRVRTEIEQALAEHGWLLWRGEVYEPLEGIDALPADLRERVRELEARGIGARDELIALLTSRGFGYTRVRLLRRIDPDAEPAASERAAVLEKIAPALDALRLAQAKRDEVAREHGYEIDDEGRIYRVERRFAGILEGEFGTSYTHNEPVLRLITSKFKVSIIFGLTGYLLTWLVCVPLGIVKAIRHRSWFDTLSSFVVFLGYAMPGFVVALLLLSTLAVRVDWIPLGGFQSEHFADMTLPQQIWDRFRHMLIPVIGYMVGSFATMTILMKNSLMENLGADYVRTAFAKGLSERRVIYVHALRNSLIPITAGIGNAIGLLFAGSFLIEYTCNIPGMGLLGYEAVIQRDYPIILGILVFGVLIRLFGNILSDLIWAWIDPRIRFQ
;
A
#
# COMPACT_ATOMS: atom_id res chain seq x y z
N MET A 1 39.96 -6.74 -18.27
CA MET A 1 38.93 -7.48 -17.51
C MET A 1 38.75 -6.96 -16.08
N SER A 2 39.78 -6.41 -15.41
CA SER A 2 39.66 -5.91 -14.02
C SER A 2 38.74 -4.69 -13.83
N GLY A 3 38.71 -3.74 -14.78
CA GLY A 3 37.86 -2.53 -14.69
C GLY A 3 36.35 -2.82 -14.77
N MET A 4 35.94 -3.67 -15.72
CA MET A 4 34.53 -4.05 -15.90
C MET A 4 34.01 -4.84 -14.69
N LEU A 5 34.78 -5.81 -14.19
CA LEU A 5 34.41 -6.53 -12.96
C LEU A 5 34.31 -5.57 -11.76
N SER A 6 35.28 -4.68 -11.56
CA SER A 6 35.23 -3.66 -10.51
C SER A 6 33.97 -2.77 -10.60
N TYR A 7 33.61 -2.32 -11.79
CA TYR A 7 32.40 -1.54 -12.02
C TYR A 7 31.13 -2.32 -11.64
N PHE A 8 30.96 -3.53 -12.17
CA PHE A 8 29.79 -4.37 -11.86
C PHE A 8 29.72 -4.74 -10.38
N THR A 9 30.86 -5.02 -9.73
CA THR A 9 30.91 -5.26 -8.29
C THR A 9 30.48 -4.03 -7.50
N ARG A 10 30.98 -2.83 -7.83
CA ARG A 10 30.54 -1.57 -7.19
C ARG A 10 29.05 -1.35 -7.37
N ARG A 11 28.52 -1.58 -8.57
CA ARG A 11 27.09 -1.43 -8.87
C ARG A 11 26.24 -2.44 -8.11
N LEU A 12 26.68 -3.70 -8.03
CA LEU A 12 26.01 -4.74 -7.25
C LEU A 12 26.01 -4.43 -5.75
N LEU A 13 27.11 -3.87 -5.22
CA LEU A 13 27.18 -3.43 -3.82
C LEU A 13 26.28 -2.21 -3.53
N LEU A 14 26.03 -1.34 -4.51
CA LEU A 14 25.11 -0.22 -4.37
C LEU A 14 23.64 -0.63 -4.35
N VAL A 15 23.28 -1.82 -4.85
CA VAL A 15 21.89 -2.28 -4.95
C VAL A 15 21.22 -2.43 -3.58
N PRO A 16 21.78 -3.14 -2.59
CA PRO A 16 21.20 -3.21 -1.25
C PRO A 16 21.10 -1.84 -0.57
N LEU A 17 22.13 -1.00 -0.71
CA LEU A 17 22.13 0.35 -0.13
C LEU A 17 21.01 1.21 -0.72
N THR A 18 20.87 1.22 -2.05
CA THR A 18 19.82 1.97 -2.74
C THR A 18 18.44 1.44 -2.38
N PHE A 19 18.29 0.12 -2.29
CA PHE A 19 17.04 -0.52 -1.86
C PHE A 19 16.64 -0.06 -0.45
N VAL A 20 17.56 -0.13 0.51
CA VAL A 20 17.29 0.27 1.90
C VAL A 20 16.99 1.76 2.01
N VAL A 21 17.78 2.62 1.37
CA VAL A 21 17.58 4.07 1.42
C VAL A 21 16.22 4.48 0.84
N ILE A 22 15.84 3.95 -0.33
CA ILE A 22 14.56 4.30 -0.97
C ILE A 22 13.40 3.78 -0.15
N THR A 23 13.44 2.51 0.27
CA THR A 23 12.34 1.91 1.04
C THR A 23 12.19 2.53 2.42
N PHE A 24 13.30 2.84 3.11
CA PHE A 24 13.27 3.54 4.39
C PHE A 24 12.67 4.94 4.25
N LEU A 25 13.08 5.70 3.24
CA LEU A 25 12.56 7.05 3.02
C LEU A 25 11.05 7.04 2.82
N VAL A 26 10.54 6.16 1.95
CA VAL A 26 9.09 6.08 1.70
C VAL A 26 8.35 5.54 2.92
N TYR A 27 8.90 4.53 3.60
CA TYR A 27 8.33 4.02 4.85
C TYR A 27 8.21 5.10 5.92
N ALA A 28 9.25 5.93 6.08
CA ALA A 28 9.25 7.06 7.00
C ALA A 28 8.20 8.11 6.62
N ILE A 29 8.11 8.46 5.33
CA ILE A 29 7.10 9.41 4.84
C ILE A 29 5.69 8.90 5.16
N LEU A 30 5.40 7.62 4.87
CA LEU A 30 4.07 7.03 5.12
C LEU A 30 3.66 7.03 6.60
N ARG A 31 4.61 7.08 7.54
CA ARG A 31 4.32 7.22 8.98
C ARG A 31 3.97 8.65 9.39
N VAL A 32 4.38 9.64 8.62
CA VAL A 32 4.16 11.08 8.92
C VAL A 32 2.94 11.62 8.17
N VAL A 33 2.54 10.95 7.08
CA VAL A 33 1.37 11.35 6.28
C VAL A 33 0.10 11.23 7.13
N PRO A 34 -0.67 12.33 7.31
CA PRO A 34 -1.90 12.32 8.10
C PRO A 34 -2.96 11.44 7.41
N GLY A 35 -3.78 10.74 8.19
CA GLY A 35 -4.89 9.85 7.78
C GLY A 35 -4.48 8.41 7.48
N GLY A 36 -3.60 7.84 8.29
CA GLY A 36 -3.22 6.44 8.21
C GLY A 36 -4.36 5.45 8.51
N PRO A 37 -4.10 4.13 8.44
CA PRO A 37 -5.11 3.09 8.68
C PRO A 37 -5.75 3.20 10.07
N ILE A 38 -5.00 3.74 11.02
CA ILE A 38 -5.44 4.12 12.37
C ILE A 38 -6.54 5.18 12.35
N GLU A 39 -6.34 6.26 11.58
CA GLU A 39 -7.33 7.34 11.45
C GLU A 39 -8.55 6.91 10.65
N GLN A 40 -8.38 5.99 9.68
CA GLN A 40 -9.50 5.39 8.95
C GLN A 40 -10.32 4.44 9.83
N ALA A 41 -9.68 3.59 10.62
CA ALA A 41 -10.37 2.74 11.58
C ALA A 41 -11.17 3.60 12.57
N GLU A 42 -10.57 4.68 13.07
CA GLU A 42 -11.24 5.65 13.93
C GLU A 42 -12.42 6.36 13.23
N ALA A 43 -12.24 6.83 12.00
CA ALA A 43 -13.31 7.48 11.25
C ALA A 43 -14.47 6.52 10.96
N ALA A 44 -14.18 5.26 10.66
CA ALA A 44 -15.19 4.22 10.45
C ALA A 44 -15.96 3.91 11.74
N LEU A 45 -15.28 3.83 12.88
CA LEU A 45 -15.89 3.58 14.19
C LEU A 45 -16.71 4.78 14.67
N LYS A 46 -16.21 6.01 14.50
CA LYS A 46 -16.97 7.24 14.73
C LYS A 46 -18.21 7.33 13.84
N ALA A 47 -18.10 7.00 12.55
CA ALA A 47 -19.24 6.98 11.64
C ALA A 47 -20.28 5.90 12.03
N ALA A 48 -19.83 4.72 12.46
CA ALA A 48 -20.69 3.66 12.96
C ALA A 48 -21.46 4.10 14.21
N ALA A 49 -20.77 4.73 15.18
CA ALA A 49 -21.40 5.27 16.39
C ALA A 49 -22.45 6.35 16.08
N MET A 50 -22.17 7.25 15.14
CA MET A 50 -23.11 8.29 14.71
C MET A 50 -24.30 7.75 13.90
N SER A 51 -24.14 6.59 13.23
CA SER A 51 -25.22 5.94 12.47
C SER A 51 -26.22 5.15 13.34
N GLY A 52 -25.85 4.87 14.60
CA GLY A 52 -26.71 4.21 15.58
C GLY A 52 -27.82 5.11 16.15
N GLU A 53 -27.79 6.41 15.89
CA GLU A 53 -28.76 7.36 16.46
C GLU A 53 -30.06 7.51 15.64
N SER A 54 -30.19 6.91 14.45
CA SER A 54 -31.36 7.13 13.56
C SER A 54 -32.16 5.89 13.16
N GLY A 55 -32.02 4.75 13.86
CA GLY A 55 -32.77 3.53 13.56
C GLY A 55 -33.32 2.89 14.83
N GLY A 56 -34.65 2.89 14.98
CA GLY A 56 -35.33 2.49 16.21
C GLY A 56 -34.99 1.08 16.72
N GLY A 57 -34.82 0.99 18.04
CA GLY A 57 -35.10 -0.19 18.84
C GLY A 57 -34.16 -1.38 18.64
N LEU A 58 -32.89 -1.21 19.00
CA LEU A 58 -32.03 -2.25 19.58
C LEU A 58 -30.88 -1.51 20.27
N ASP A 59 -30.84 -1.60 21.60
CA ASP A 59 -29.80 -1.02 22.44
C ASP A 59 -28.48 -1.77 22.22
N LEU A 60 -27.61 -1.20 21.39
CA LEU A 60 -26.26 -1.68 21.08
C LEU A 60 -25.24 -0.58 21.36
N GLY A 61 -25.40 0.14 22.48
CA GLY A 61 -24.37 0.99 23.07
C GLY A 61 -23.60 0.27 24.17
N SER A 62 -23.38 -1.04 24.05
CA SER A 62 -22.76 -1.85 25.11
C SER A 62 -21.24 -1.64 25.21
N GLU A 63 -20.75 -1.72 26.44
CA GLU A 63 -19.35 -1.68 26.90
C GLU A 63 -18.36 -2.44 26.00
N ALA A 64 -18.79 -3.56 25.42
CA ALA A 64 -17.98 -4.40 24.54
C ALA A 64 -17.56 -3.69 23.24
N ASP A 65 -18.42 -2.88 22.63
CA ASP A 65 -18.12 -2.22 21.35
C ASP A 65 -17.10 -1.07 21.50
N LEU A 66 -17.01 -0.47 22.70
CA LEU A 66 -16.05 0.59 23.02
C LEU A 66 -14.70 0.04 23.51
N GLU A 67 -14.69 -1.07 24.27
CA GLU A 67 -13.47 -1.81 24.65
C GLU A 67 -12.78 -2.39 23.40
N LEU A 68 -13.57 -2.95 22.50
CA LEU A 68 -13.10 -3.44 21.20
C LEU A 68 -12.38 -2.38 20.39
N ASP A 69 -12.86 -1.14 20.39
CA ASP A 69 -12.26 -0.07 19.60
C ASP A 69 -10.86 0.32 20.14
N GLU A 70 -10.67 0.46 21.45
CA GLU A 70 -9.37 0.86 22.02
C GLU A 70 -8.29 -0.23 21.93
N ASP A 71 -8.67 -1.49 22.18
CA ASP A 71 -7.72 -2.59 22.12
C ASP A 71 -7.45 -3.04 20.69
N ALA A 72 -8.46 -3.02 19.79
CA ALA A 72 -8.21 -3.20 18.37
C ALA A 72 -7.31 -2.09 17.81
N PHE A 73 -7.44 -0.87 18.32
CA PHE A 73 -6.58 0.24 17.94
C PHE A 73 -5.13 0.07 18.42
N ARG A 74 -4.92 -0.31 19.69
CA ARG A 74 -3.58 -0.63 20.22
C ARG A 74 -2.99 -1.85 19.53
N GLU A 75 -3.82 -2.80 19.13
CA GLU A 75 -3.42 -3.97 18.35
C GLU A 75 -2.95 -3.56 16.94
N LEU A 76 -3.69 -2.68 16.26
CA LEU A 76 -3.28 -2.11 14.97
C LEU A 76 -1.95 -1.34 15.09
N GLN A 77 -1.82 -0.51 16.13
CA GLN A 77 -0.61 0.25 16.46
C GLN A 77 0.62 -0.66 16.65
N ARG A 78 0.48 -1.71 17.46
CA ARG A 78 1.51 -2.73 17.69
C ARG A 78 1.83 -3.52 16.42
N PHE A 79 0.80 -3.91 15.66
CA PHE A 79 0.95 -4.68 14.43
C PHE A 79 1.75 -3.92 13.36
N TYR A 80 1.59 -2.58 13.28
CA TYR A 80 2.36 -1.73 12.36
C TYR A 80 3.64 -1.14 12.97
N ALA A 81 3.97 -1.53 14.22
CA ALA A 81 5.09 -1.00 14.99
C ALA A 81 5.11 0.53 15.06
N LEU A 82 3.95 1.17 15.07
CA LEU A 82 3.82 2.63 15.08
C LEU A 82 4.24 3.24 16.43
N ASP A 83 4.23 2.42 17.48
CA ASP A 83 4.67 2.74 18.84
C ASP A 83 6.19 2.82 18.98
N GLN A 84 6.91 2.34 17.96
CA GLN A 84 8.36 2.25 17.97
C GLN A 84 8.98 3.33 17.08
N PRO A 85 10.23 3.74 17.35
CA PRO A 85 10.95 4.64 16.46
C PRO A 85 10.94 4.12 15.02
N VAL A 86 10.82 5.04 14.06
CA VAL A 86 10.67 4.72 12.62
C VAL A 86 11.71 3.71 12.13
N ALA A 87 12.96 3.84 12.58
CA ALA A 87 14.04 2.92 12.24
C ALA A 87 13.79 1.48 12.74
N VAL A 88 13.31 1.31 13.97
CA VAL A 88 13.04 -0.01 14.55
C VAL A 88 11.87 -0.66 13.83
N GLY A 89 10.79 0.11 13.61
CA GLY A 89 9.63 -0.37 12.87
C GLY A 89 9.94 -0.73 11.41
N TYR A 90 10.79 0.05 10.75
CA TYR A 90 11.29 -0.27 9.40
C TYR A 90 12.09 -1.57 9.39
N LEU A 91 13.00 -1.78 10.35
CA LEU A 91 13.80 -3.00 10.41
C LEU A 91 12.94 -4.24 10.71
N GLN A 92 11.89 -4.11 11.52
CA GLN A 92 10.89 -5.17 11.72
C GLN A 92 10.07 -5.45 10.46
N TRP A 93 9.60 -4.39 9.78
CA TRP A 93 8.88 -4.51 8.51
C TRP A 93 9.74 -5.14 7.41
N LEU A 94 11.03 -4.80 7.36
CA LEU A 94 11.98 -5.39 6.43
C LEU A 94 12.24 -6.86 6.73
N GLY A 95 12.14 -7.28 8.00
CA GLY A 95 12.44 -8.66 8.45
C GLY A 95 13.81 -8.81 9.11
N VAL A 96 14.55 -7.71 9.31
CA VAL A 96 15.89 -7.74 9.96
C VAL A 96 15.78 -7.85 11.47
N LEU A 97 14.70 -7.32 12.06
CA LEU A 97 14.40 -7.45 13.48
C LEU A 97 13.18 -8.37 13.69
N PRO A 98 13.19 -9.19 14.75
CA PRO A 98 12.03 -10.01 15.08
C PRO A 98 10.89 -9.11 15.56
N ARG A 99 9.68 -9.41 15.11
CA ARG A 99 8.44 -8.77 15.57
C ARG A 99 7.56 -9.76 16.30
N GLU A 100 6.73 -9.25 17.20
CA GLU A 100 5.68 -10.04 17.84
C GLU A 100 4.49 -10.12 16.89
N VAL A 101 4.17 -11.33 16.45
CA VAL A 101 3.00 -11.58 15.61
C VAL A 101 1.96 -12.27 16.47
N ARG A 102 0.81 -11.60 16.66
CA ARG A 102 -0.36 -12.20 17.26
C ARG A 102 -1.10 -13.00 16.19
N ARG A 103 -1.33 -14.29 16.45
CA ARG A 103 -2.21 -15.11 15.62
C ARG A 103 -3.32 -15.66 16.48
N ARG A 104 -4.57 -15.42 16.08
CA ARG A 104 -5.73 -16.02 16.71
C ARG A 104 -5.59 -17.54 16.66
N VAL A 105 -5.75 -18.20 17.80
CA VAL A 105 -5.70 -19.66 17.88
C VAL A 105 -6.97 -20.22 17.23
N PRO A 106 -6.86 -21.05 16.17
CA PRO A 106 -8.03 -21.65 15.53
C PRO A 106 -8.77 -22.56 16.51
N ARG A 107 -10.10 -22.68 16.38
CA ARG A 107 -10.92 -23.58 17.22
C ARG A 107 -10.41 -25.03 17.23
N SER A 108 -9.90 -25.51 16.09
CA SER A 108 -9.30 -26.85 15.98
C SER A 108 -8.06 -27.05 16.87
N THR A 109 -7.31 -25.99 17.17
CA THR A 109 -6.15 -26.04 18.08
C THR A 109 -6.61 -26.00 19.53
N LEU A 110 -7.64 -25.21 19.83
CA LEU A 110 -8.28 -25.19 21.15
C LEU A 110 -8.85 -26.57 21.54
N GLU A 111 -9.43 -27.28 20.57
CA GLU A 111 -9.99 -28.62 20.77
C GLU A 111 -8.93 -29.72 20.89
N ARG A 112 -7.73 -29.50 20.35
CA ARG A 112 -6.63 -30.47 20.36
C ARG A 112 -5.85 -30.46 21.67
N ASP A 113 -5.57 -29.27 22.20
CA ASP A 113 -4.80 -29.07 23.44
C ASP A 113 -5.70 -28.71 24.62
N LYS A 114 -6.75 -29.51 24.85
CA LYS A 114 -7.75 -29.26 25.91
C LYS A 114 -7.13 -29.06 27.29
N ALA A 115 -6.07 -29.78 27.60
CA ALA A 115 -5.37 -29.69 28.89
C ALA A 115 -4.85 -28.26 29.18
N VAL A 116 -4.53 -27.48 28.14
CA VAL A 116 -4.03 -26.10 28.28
C VAL A 116 -5.18 -25.09 28.26
N PHE A 117 -6.20 -25.32 27.43
CA PHE A 117 -7.24 -24.32 27.16
C PHE A 117 -8.51 -24.47 28.01
N GLU A 118 -8.79 -25.65 28.56
CA GLU A 118 -9.96 -25.90 29.40
C GLU A 118 -9.94 -25.09 30.72
N PRO A 119 -8.81 -24.97 31.45
CA PRO A 119 -8.72 -24.08 32.61
C PRO A 119 -8.95 -22.60 32.24
N LEU A 120 -8.41 -22.16 31.09
CA LEU A 120 -8.58 -20.79 30.60
C LEU A 120 -10.03 -20.50 30.22
N GLN A 121 -10.73 -21.45 29.59
CA GLN A 121 -12.15 -21.32 29.25
C GLN A 121 -13.05 -21.31 30.49
N GLN A 122 -12.72 -22.10 31.51
CA GLN A 122 -13.45 -22.10 32.78
C GLN A 122 -13.28 -20.76 33.52
N LEU A 123 -12.04 -20.24 33.60
CA LEU A 123 -11.77 -18.92 34.20
C LEU A 123 -12.45 -17.80 33.41
N ALA A 124 -12.41 -17.83 32.08
CA ALA A 124 -13.07 -16.84 31.23
C ALA A 124 -14.60 -16.86 31.39
N SER A 125 -15.22 -18.05 31.39
CA SER A 125 -16.68 -18.17 31.58
C SER A 125 -17.13 -17.78 32.99
N ALA A 126 -16.33 -18.05 34.01
CA ALA A 126 -16.58 -17.56 35.36
C ALA A 126 -16.49 -16.04 35.45
N ALA A 127 -15.46 -15.44 34.83
CA ALA A 127 -15.29 -13.98 34.77
C ALA A 127 -16.45 -13.30 34.04
N VAL A 128 -16.91 -13.86 32.90
CA VAL A 128 -18.07 -13.31 32.16
C VAL A 128 -19.34 -13.34 33.02
N ARG A 129 -19.61 -14.43 33.75
CA ARG A 129 -20.79 -14.51 34.64
C ARG A 129 -20.75 -13.43 35.72
N VAL A 130 -19.62 -13.31 36.42
CA VAL A 130 -19.44 -12.30 37.48
C VAL A 130 -19.53 -10.89 36.91
N ARG A 131 -18.94 -10.64 35.73
CA ARG A 131 -19.05 -9.37 35.01
C ARG A 131 -20.51 -9.02 34.71
N THR A 132 -21.29 -9.94 34.15
CA THR A 132 -22.70 -9.71 33.84
C THR A 132 -23.53 -9.41 35.09
N GLU A 133 -23.25 -10.07 36.21
CA GLU A 133 -23.91 -9.78 37.50
C GLU A 133 -23.59 -8.36 38.00
N ILE A 134 -22.34 -7.92 37.87
CA ILE A 134 -21.91 -6.57 38.22
C ILE A 134 -22.56 -5.54 37.29
N GLU A 135 -22.51 -5.75 35.98
CA GLU A 135 -23.11 -4.85 34.99
C GLU A 135 -24.62 -4.68 35.18
N GLN A 136 -25.34 -5.76 35.49
CA GLN A 136 -26.77 -5.68 35.81
C GLN A 136 -27.03 -4.83 37.05
N ALA A 137 -26.21 -4.97 38.10
CA ALA A 137 -26.32 -4.17 39.31
C ALA A 137 -25.94 -2.70 39.10
N LEU A 138 -25.00 -2.41 38.20
CA LEU A 138 -24.58 -1.04 37.86
C LEU A 138 -25.55 -0.34 36.88
N ALA A 139 -26.19 -1.10 35.99
CA ALA A 139 -27.14 -0.59 35.01
C ALA A 139 -28.37 0.07 35.66
N GLU A 140 -28.81 -0.44 36.82
CA GLU A 140 -29.88 0.17 37.63
C GLU A 140 -29.57 1.62 38.05
N HIS A 141 -28.28 1.97 38.11
CA HIS A 141 -27.79 3.28 38.53
C HIS A 141 -27.16 4.11 37.39
N GLY A 142 -27.18 3.60 36.15
CA GLY A 142 -26.54 4.24 35.00
C GLY A 142 -25.01 4.29 35.10
N TRP A 143 -24.42 3.41 35.90
CA TRP A 143 -22.97 3.29 36.08
C TRP A 143 -22.39 2.23 35.15
N LEU A 144 -21.09 2.34 34.91
CA LEU A 144 -20.36 1.49 33.98
C LEU A 144 -19.21 0.82 34.70
N LEU A 145 -18.97 -0.45 34.38
CA LEU A 145 -17.73 -1.11 34.75
C LEU A 145 -16.70 -0.79 33.68
N TRP A 146 -15.45 -0.50 34.04
CA TRP A 146 -14.39 -0.33 33.07
C TRP A 146 -13.04 -0.66 33.70
N ARG A 147 -12.29 -1.60 33.12
CA ARG A 147 -11.00 -2.10 33.66
C ARG A 147 -11.07 -2.53 35.13
N GLY A 148 -12.20 -3.07 35.56
CA GLY A 148 -12.41 -3.49 36.95
C GLY A 148 -12.56 -2.33 37.93
N GLU A 149 -12.93 -1.14 37.45
CA GLU A 149 -13.27 0.05 38.25
C GLU A 149 -14.66 0.56 37.84
N VAL A 150 -15.35 1.28 38.74
CA VAL A 150 -16.72 1.76 38.50
C VAL A 150 -16.70 3.23 38.05
N TYR A 151 -17.46 3.54 37.02
CA TYR A 151 -17.50 4.86 36.39
C TYR A 151 -18.92 5.40 36.24
N GLU A 152 -19.04 6.72 36.32
CA GLU A 152 -20.25 7.47 35.98
C GLU A 152 -20.04 8.20 34.64
N PRO A 153 -20.92 8.03 33.65
CA PRO A 153 -20.85 8.77 32.39
C PRO A 153 -21.16 10.26 32.61
N LEU A 154 -20.36 11.12 32.00
CA LEU A 154 -20.53 12.58 32.02
C LEU A 154 -21.04 13.09 30.66
N GLU A 155 -21.95 14.05 30.68
CA GLU A 155 -22.46 14.74 29.49
C GLU A 155 -21.46 15.79 28.99
N GLY A 156 -20.39 15.31 28.36
CA GLY A 156 -19.42 16.14 27.64
C GLY A 156 -18.37 16.85 28.50
N ILE A 157 -17.50 17.59 27.82
CA ILE A 157 -16.29 18.21 28.39
C ILE A 157 -16.66 19.34 29.38
N ASP A 158 -17.88 19.88 29.31
CA ASP A 158 -18.31 20.95 30.22
C ASP A 158 -18.52 20.49 31.67
N ALA A 159 -18.63 19.19 31.90
CA ALA A 159 -18.64 18.60 33.24
C ALA A 159 -17.25 18.54 33.89
N LEU A 160 -16.17 18.82 33.14
CA LEU A 160 -14.81 18.86 33.68
C LEU A 160 -14.53 20.18 34.43
N PRO A 161 -13.66 20.12 35.46
CA PRO A 161 -13.05 21.31 36.06
C PRO A 161 -12.43 22.24 35.00
N ALA A 162 -12.50 23.56 35.23
CA ALA A 162 -12.10 24.57 34.25
C ALA A 162 -10.63 24.44 33.82
N ASP A 163 -9.73 24.04 34.73
CA ASP A 163 -8.31 23.79 34.47
C ASP A 163 -8.08 22.60 33.52
N LEU A 164 -8.89 21.55 33.66
CA LEU A 164 -8.84 20.36 32.81
C LEU A 164 -9.48 20.60 31.44
N ARG A 165 -10.57 21.37 31.39
CA ARG A 165 -11.34 21.63 30.17
C ARG A 165 -10.50 22.29 29.07
N GLU A 166 -9.70 23.28 29.44
CA GLU A 166 -8.83 24.00 28.50
C GLU A 166 -7.72 23.08 27.95
N ARG A 167 -7.11 22.29 28.84
CA ARG A 167 -6.05 21.34 28.45
C ARG A 167 -6.56 20.19 27.60
N VAL A 168 -7.76 19.67 27.88
CA VAL A 168 -8.41 18.64 27.07
C VAL A 168 -8.72 19.17 25.67
N ARG A 169 -9.27 20.38 25.53
CA ARG A 169 -9.51 21.00 24.21
C ARG A 169 -8.23 21.20 23.41
N GLU A 170 -7.13 21.59 24.07
CA GLU A 170 -5.82 21.74 23.43
C GLU A 170 -5.28 20.39 22.92
N LEU A 171 -5.37 19.34 23.74
CA LEU A 171 -4.89 18.00 23.38
C LEU A 171 -5.77 17.34 22.30
N GLU A 172 -7.09 17.54 22.34
CA GLU A 172 -8.01 17.10 21.27
C GLU A 172 -7.71 17.82 19.95
N ALA A 173 -7.38 19.12 19.98
CA ALA A 173 -7.02 19.88 18.78
C ALA A 173 -5.67 19.43 18.16
N ARG A 174 -4.77 18.85 18.95
CA ARG A 174 -3.50 18.27 18.49
C ARG A 174 -3.67 16.87 17.86
N GLY A 175 -4.85 16.27 17.95
CA GLY A 175 -5.12 14.93 17.40
C GLY A 175 -4.33 13.81 18.09
N ILE A 176 -4.09 12.71 17.37
CA ILE A 176 -3.60 11.44 17.94
C ILE A 176 -2.24 11.55 18.66
N GLY A 177 -1.36 12.46 18.23
CA GLY A 177 -0.02 12.63 18.82
C GLY A 177 -0.03 13.12 20.28
N ALA A 178 -1.19 13.55 20.79
CA ALA A 178 -1.40 13.99 22.16
C ALA A 178 -2.34 13.06 22.96
N ARG A 179 -2.71 11.90 22.39
CA ARG A 179 -3.72 11.00 22.99
C ARG A 179 -3.24 10.32 24.27
N ASP A 180 -2.04 9.77 24.27
CA ASP A 180 -1.48 9.16 25.49
C ASP A 180 -1.31 10.21 26.59
N GLU A 181 -0.98 11.45 26.20
CA GLU A 181 -0.89 12.61 27.09
C GLU A 181 -2.29 12.97 27.66
N LEU A 182 -3.34 12.92 26.83
CA LEU A 182 -4.73 13.15 27.23
C LEU A 182 -5.27 12.07 28.17
N ILE A 183 -5.08 10.79 27.82
CA ILE A 183 -5.52 9.66 28.64
C ILE A 183 -4.77 9.67 29.97
N ALA A 184 -3.44 9.90 29.95
CA ALA A 184 -2.65 10.00 31.17
C ALA A 184 -3.11 11.18 32.06
N LEU A 185 -3.39 12.34 31.47
CA LEU A 185 -3.90 13.51 32.17
C LEU A 185 -5.23 13.22 32.85
N LEU A 186 -6.21 12.68 32.11
CA LEU A 186 -7.54 12.38 32.64
C LEU A 186 -7.50 11.27 33.70
N THR A 187 -6.74 10.20 33.45
CA THR A 187 -6.58 9.10 34.41
C THR A 187 -5.92 9.58 35.71
N SER A 188 -4.91 10.47 35.62
CA SER A 188 -4.25 11.05 36.80
C SER A 188 -5.18 11.89 37.69
N ARG A 189 -6.32 12.33 37.14
CA ARG A 189 -7.32 13.15 37.81
C ARG A 189 -8.62 12.40 38.12
N GLY A 190 -8.62 11.08 37.97
CA GLY A 190 -9.80 10.24 38.27
C GLY A 190 -10.88 10.25 37.20
N PHE A 191 -10.55 10.66 35.97
CA PHE A 191 -11.47 10.61 34.83
C PHE A 191 -11.03 9.52 33.84
N GLY A 192 -11.99 8.78 33.29
CA GLY A 192 -11.82 7.95 32.11
C GLY A 192 -12.23 8.70 30.85
N TYR A 193 -11.70 8.31 29.70
CA TYR A 193 -12.05 8.91 28.43
C TYR A 193 -12.17 7.81 27.39
N THR A 194 -13.41 7.48 27.01
CA THR A 194 -13.71 6.71 25.81
C THR A 194 -13.93 7.71 24.68
N ARG A 195 -13.56 7.39 23.43
CA ARG A 195 -13.60 8.27 22.23
C ARG A 195 -14.88 9.10 22.01
N VAL A 196 -15.97 8.73 22.68
CA VAL A 196 -17.32 9.29 22.54
C VAL A 196 -17.88 9.79 23.89
N ARG A 197 -17.32 9.40 25.04
CA ARG A 197 -17.86 9.71 26.38
C ARG A 197 -16.75 9.97 27.39
N LEU A 198 -16.97 10.99 28.21
CA LEU A 198 -16.12 11.28 29.36
C LEU A 198 -16.67 10.53 30.57
N LEU A 199 -15.80 9.87 31.32
CA LEU A 199 -16.17 9.03 32.46
C LEU A 199 -15.57 9.63 33.72
N ARG A 200 -16.31 9.62 34.82
CA ARG A 200 -15.76 9.93 36.15
C ARG A 200 -15.62 8.65 36.94
N ARG A 201 -14.42 8.34 37.43
CA ARG A 201 -14.21 7.20 38.32
C ARG A 201 -14.94 7.47 39.63
N ILE A 202 -15.76 6.52 40.07
CA ILE A 202 -16.37 6.54 41.39
C ILE A 202 -15.37 5.87 42.33
N ASP A 203 -14.74 6.65 43.20
CA ASP A 203 -13.75 6.15 44.15
C ASP A 203 -14.48 5.66 45.42
N PRO A 204 -14.40 4.36 45.77
CA PRO A 204 -15.12 3.80 46.91
C PRO A 204 -14.75 4.46 48.24
N ASP A 205 -13.51 4.93 48.38
CA ASP A 205 -12.98 5.51 49.62
C ASP A 205 -13.29 7.01 49.76
N ALA A 206 -13.71 7.67 48.68
CA ALA A 206 -14.03 9.10 48.66
C ALA A 206 -15.53 9.40 48.86
N GLU A 207 -16.39 8.38 48.78
CA GLU A 207 -17.83 8.52 48.95
C GLU A 207 -18.22 8.55 50.44
N PRO A 208 -19.17 9.41 50.86
CA PRO A 208 -19.62 9.44 52.25
C PRO A 208 -20.24 8.08 52.63
N ALA A 209 -19.83 7.48 53.75
CA ALA A 209 -20.28 6.15 54.19
C ALA A 209 -21.81 5.97 54.36
N ALA A 210 -22.58 7.07 54.34
CA ALA A 210 -24.04 7.07 54.40
C ALA A 210 -24.74 7.34 53.04
N SER A 211 -23.98 7.39 51.94
CA SER A 211 -24.55 7.60 50.60
C SER A 211 -25.10 6.29 50.03
N GLU A 212 -26.18 6.38 49.25
CA GLU A 212 -26.73 5.27 48.45
C GLU A 212 -25.66 4.68 47.51
N ARG A 213 -24.69 5.52 47.11
CA ARG A 213 -23.57 5.14 46.25
C ARG A 213 -22.59 4.19 46.96
N ALA A 214 -22.25 4.48 48.21
CA ALA A 214 -21.35 3.65 49.01
C ALA A 214 -21.94 2.25 49.27
N ALA A 215 -23.24 2.16 49.53
CA ALA A 215 -23.92 0.88 49.77
C ALA A 215 -23.93 -0.05 48.54
N VAL A 216 -24.07 0.52 47.33
CA VAL A 216 -24.02 -0.24 46.06
C VAL A 216 -22.60 -0.74 45.79
N LEU A 217 -21.59 0.10 46.01
CA LEU A 217 -20.18 -0.28 45.85
C LEU A 217 -19.76 -1.37 46.86
N GLU A 218 -20.19 -1.27 48.12
CA GLU A 218 -19.91 -2.29 49.15
C GLU A 218 -20.55 -3.64 48.79
N LYS A 219 -21.75 -3.63 48.21
CA LYS A 219 -22.44 -4.84 47.74
C LYS A 219 -21.73 -5.51 46.56
N ILE A 220 -21.13 -4.72 45.67
CA ILE A 220 -20.46 -5.19 44.44
C ILE A 220 -18.98 -5.52 44.68
N ALA A 221 -18.34 -4.95 45.69
CA ALA A 221 -16.91 -5.11 45.98
C ALA A 221 -16.41 -6.57 46.01
N PRO A 222 -17.11 -7.54 46.65
CA PRO A 222 -16.67 -8.94 46.64
C PRO A 222 -16.68 -9.56 45.23
N ALA A 223 -17.67 -9.21 44.41
CA ALA A 223 -17.76 -9.66 43.03
C ALA A 223 -16.68 -9.01 42.16
N LEU A 224 -16.38 -7.73 42.38
CA LEU A 224 -15.33 -6.99 41.69
C LEU A 224 -13.94 -7.58 41.97
N ASP A 225 -13.65 -7.91 43.24
CA ASP A 225 -12.39 -8.54 43.62
C ASP A 225 -12.26 -9.96 43.08
N ALA A 226 -13.37 -10.72 43.06
CA ALA A 226 -13.41 -12.04 42.43
C ALA A 226 -13.16 -11.96 40.93
N LEU A 227 -13.71 -10.95 40.25
CA LEU A 227 -13.47 -10.69 38.83
C LEU A 227 -12.00 -10.37 38.55
N ARG A 228 -11.41 -9.44 39.32
CA ARG A 228 -10.00 -9.05 39.20
C ARG A 228 -9.07 -10.23 39.41
N LEU A 229 -9.33 -11.05 40.42
CA LEU A 229 -8.53 -12.24 40.71
C LEU A 229 -8.66 -13.30 39.60
N ALA A 230 -9.87 -13.52 39.07
CA ALA A 230 -10.11 -14.45 37.98
C ALA A 230 -9.41 -14.02 36.69
N GLN A 231 -9.47 -12.73 36.35
CA GLN A 231 -8.77 -12.14 35.20
C GLN A 231 -7.25 -12.22 35.36
N ALA A 232 -6.70 -11.83 36.52
CA ALA A 232 -5.26 -11.90 36.77
C ALA A 232 -4.72 -13.33 36.64
N LYS A 233 -5.45 -14.31 37.20
CA LYS A 233 -5.09 -15.73 37.11
C LYS A 233 -5.23 -16.28 35.69
N ARG A 234 -6.26 -15.86 34.95
CA ARG A 234 -6.43 -16.20 33.53
C ARG A 234 -5.24 -15.70 32.71
N ASP A 235 -4.84 -14.45 32.91
CA ASP A 235 -3.76 -13.82 32.14
C ASP A 235 -2.38 -14.35 32.55
N GLU A 236 -2.21 -14.80 33.79
CA GLU A 236 -1.02 -15.53 34.24
C GLU A 236 -0.89 -16.89 33.53
N VAL A 237 -1.93 -17.73 33.58
CA VAL A 237 -1.95 -19.05 32.93
C VAL A 237 -1.77 -18.93 31.41
N ALA A 238 -2.36 -17.90 30.80
CA ALA A 238 -2.18 -17.61 29.38
C ALA A 238 -0.71 -17.29 29.06
N ARG A 239 -0.08 -16.40 29.85
CA ARG A 239 1.33 -16.01 29.67
C ARG A 239 2.31 -17.17 29.85
N GLU A 240 2.06 -18.06 30.83
CA GLU A 240 2.89 -19.27 31.04
C GLU A 240 2.96 -20.15 29.78
N HIS A 241 1.90 -20.15 28.97
CA HIS A 241 1.79 -20.96 27.77
C HIS A 241 2.05 -20.17 26.48
N GLY A 242 2.51 -18.92 26.57
CA GLY A 242 2.79 -18.06 25.41
C GLY A 242 1.55 -17.57 24.67
N TYR A 243 0.39 -17.57 25.35
CA TYR A 243 -0.86 -17.03 24.84
C TYR A 243 -1.18 -15.69 25.49
N GLU A 244 -1.92 -14.88 24.74
CA GLU A 244 -2.52 -13.65 25.23
C GLU A 244 -4.02 -13.76 25.00
N ILE A 245 -4.80 -13.34 25.98
CA ILE A 245 -6.25 -13.40 25.94
C ILE A 245 -6.74 -11.97 25.93
N ASP A 246 -7.57 -11.63 24.95
CA ASP A 246 -8.21 -10.32 24.95
C ASP A 246 -9.36 -10.27 25.96
N ASP A 247 -9.95 -9.09 26.12
CA ASP A 247 -11.02 -8.89 27.09
C ASP A 247 -12.30 -9.68 26.75
N GLU A 248 -12.47 -10.08 25.49
CA GLU A 248 -13.54 -10.99 25.03
C GLU A 248 -13.26 -12.48 25.28
N GLY A 249 -12.06 -12.83 25.75
CA GLY A 249 -11.67 -14.22 25.95
C GLY A 249 -11.19 -14.93 24.68
N ARG A 250 -10.94 -14.21 23.58
CA ARG A 250 -10.28 -14.76 22.38
C ARG A 250 -8.80 -14.97 22.68
N ILE A 251 -8.32 -16.17 22.36
CA ILE A 251 -6.96 -16.59 22.66
C ILE A 251 -6.09 -16.36 21.42
N TYR A 252 -5.02 -15.61 21.62
CA TYR A 252 -3.98 -15.31 20.64
C TYR A 252 -2.70 -15.99 21.04
N ARG A 253 -1.98 -16.56 20.09
CA ARG A 253 -0.59 -16.94 20.30
C ARG A 253 0.30 -15.76 19.92
N VAL A 254 1.18 -15.36 20.84
CA VAL A 254 2.16 -14.31 20.59
C VAL A 254 3.49 -14.98 20.30
N GLU A 255 3.89 -14.99 19.03
CA GLU A 255 5.18 -15.54 18.62
C GLU A 255 6.11 -14.41 18.17
N ARG A 256 7.30 -14.36 18.77
CA ARG A 256 8.36 -13.47 18.31
C ARG A 256 9.11 -14.14 17.17
N ARG A 257 8.92 -13.65 15.95
CA ARG A 257 9.52 -14.24 14.74
C ARG A 257 10.03 -13.18 13.77
N PHE A 258 11.00 -13.57 12.95
CA PHE A 258 11.40 -12.79 11.77
C PHE A 258 10.29 -12.97 10.73
N ALA A 259 9.61 -11.87 10.44
CA ALA A 259 8.42 -11.86 9.60
C ALA A 259 8.34 -10.50 8.92
N GLY A 260 9.02 -10.35 7.80
CA GLY A 260 9.00 -9.15 6.99
C GLY A 260 9.18 -9.48 5.52
N ILE A 261 9.55 -8.45 4.76
CA ILE A 261 9.68 -8.55 3.31
C ILE A 261 10.79 -9.51 2.88
N LEU A 262 11.88 -9.58 3.62
CA LEU A 262 12.99 -10.49 3.30
C LEU A 262 12.57 -11.96 3.43
N GLU A 263 11.60 -12.27 4.30
CA GLU A 263 10.98 -13.60 4.44
C GLU A 263 9.81 -13.83 3.47
N GLY A 264 9.47 -12.84 2.64
CA GLY A 264 8.35 -12.88 1.70
C GLY A 264 6.99 -12.55 2.31
N GLU A 265 6.93 -12.04 3.55
CA GLU A 265 5.69 -11.63 4.19
C GLU A 265 5.39 -10.14 3.92
N PHE A 266 4.66 -9.87 2.84
CA PHE A 266 4.22 -8.52 2.44
C PHE A 266 2.97 -8.02 3.19
N GLY A 267 2.39 -8.84 4.07
CA GLY A 267 1.13 -8.56 4.76
C GLY A 267 -0.11 -8.76 3.88
N THR A 268 -1.23 -8.27 4.39
CA THR A 268 -2.56 -8.37 3.79
C THR A 268 -3.11 -6.99 3.48
N SER A 269 -3.77 -6.85 2.35
CA SER A 269 -4.50 -5.64 1.97
C SER A 269 -5.71 -5.43 2.87
N TYR A 270 -6.03 -4.17 3.21
CA TYR A 270 -7.21 -3.81 3.98
C TYR A 270 -8.45 -3.73 3.13
N THR A 271 -8.29 -3.29 1.88
CA THR A 271 -9.39 -3.05 0.97
C THR A 271 -9.82 -4.33 0.27
N HIS A 272 -8.86 -5.21 -0.05
CA HIS A 272 -9.11 -6.48 -0.72
C HIS A 272 -9.15 -7.69 0.22
N ASN A 273 -8.71 -7.56 1.48
CA ASN A 273 -8.60 -8.68 2.43
C ASN A 273 -7.82 -9.91 1.89
N GLU A 274 -6.84 -9.65 1.01
CA GLU A 274 -6.02 -10.68 0.36
C GLU A 274 -4.52 -10.44 0.61
N PRO A 275 -3.68 -11.50 0.55
CA PRO A 275 -2.23 -11.36 0.63
C PRO A 275 -1.68 -10.45 -0.47
N VAL A 276 -0.92 -9.43 -0.09
CA VAL A 276 -0.39 -8.40 -1.01
C VAL A 276 0.45 -9.03 -2.13
N LEU A 277 1.27 -10.03 -1.80
CA LEU A 277 2.12 -10.71 -2.78
C LEU A 277 1.29 -11.39 -3.88
N ARG A 278 0.12 -11.93 -3.55
CA ARG A 278 -0.78 -12.56 -4.52
C ARG A 278 -1.45 -11.52 -5.43
N LEU A 279 -1.89 -10.41 -4.85
CA LEU A 279 -2.46 -9.29 -5.60
C LEU A 279 -1.43 -8.73 -6.59
N ILE A 280 -0.24 -8.36 -6.10
CA ILE A 280 0.84 -7.81 -6.91
C ILE A 280 1.21 -8.76 -8.05
N THR A 281 1.48 -10.04 -7.76
CA THR A 281 1.89 -10.99 -8.81
C THR A 281 0.81 -11.24 -9.86
N SER A 282 -0.47 -11.19 -9.49
CA SER A 282 -1.59 -11.27 -10.42
C SER A 282 -1.67 -10.03 -11.33
N LYS A 283 -1.66 -8.84 -10.74
CA LYS A 283 -1.77 -7.55 -11.46
C LYS A 283 -0.54 -7.24 -12.31
N PHE A 284 0.65 -7.66 -11.85
CA PHE A 284 1.91 -7.52 -12.57
C PHE A 284 1.89 -8.19 -13.95
N LYS A 285 1.24 -9.36 -14.07
CA LYS A 285 1.09 -10.06 -15.37
C LYS A 285 0.28 -9.25 -16.39
N VAL A 286 -0.64 -8.41 -15.94
CA VAL A 286 -1.42 -7.55 -16.83
C VAL A 286 -0.57 -6.35 -17.24
N SER A 287 0.05 -5.65 -16.30
CA SER A 287 0.88 -4.47 -16.59
C SER A 287 2.07 -4.79 -17.50
N ILE A 288 2.73 -5.93 -17.31
CA ILE A 288 3.85 -6.32 -18.20
C ILE A 288 3.39 -6.51 -19.65
N ILE A 289 2.17 -7.00 -19.90
CA ILE A 289 1.64 -7.17 -21.25
C ILE A 289 1.43 -5.81 -21.92
N PHE A 290 0.82 -4.85 -21.22
CA PHE A 290 0.64 -3.50 -21.75
C PHE A 290 1.96 -2.75 -21.92
N GLY A 291 2.82 -2.79 -20.90
CA GLY A 291 4.13 -2.15 -20.93
C GLY A 291 4.99 -2.68 -22.07
N LEU A 292 5.20 -4.00 -22.14
CA LEU A 292 6.02 -4.62 -23.18
C LEU A 292 5.44 -4.40 -24.58
N THR A 293 4.12 -4.53 -24.75
CA THR A 293 3.47 -4.32 -26.05
C THR A 293 3.58 -2.86 -26.50
N GLY A 294 3.32 -1.91 -25.59
CA GLY A 294 3.49 -0.48 -25.87
C GLY A 294 4.94 -0.13 -26.20
N TYR A 295 5.91 -0.74 -25.54
CA TYR A 295 7.32 -0.56 -25.83
C TYR A 295 7.72 -1.09 -27.21
N LEU A 296 7.34 -2.34 -27.53
CA LEU A 296 7.66 -2.96 -28.81
C LEU A 296 7.01 -2.19 -29.97
N LEU A 297 5.77 -1.74 -29.80
CA LEU A 297 5.10 -0.91 -30.80
C LEU A 297 5.69 0.49 -30.91
N THR A 298 6.19 1.06 -29.81
CA THR A 298 6.98 2.31 -29.87
C THR A 298 8.17 2.12 -30.79
N TRP A 299 8.93 1.03 -30.67
CA TRP A 299 10.04 0.73 -31.59
C TRP A 299 9.55 0.53 -33.02
N LEU A 300 8.52 -0.30 -33.22
CA LEU A 300 8.00 -0.65 -34.54
C LEU A 300 7.43 0.54 -35.30
N VAL A 301 6.92 1.56 -34.60
CA VAL A 301 6.34 2.76 -35.24
C VAL A 301 7.35 3.91 -35.28
N CYS A 302 8.00 4.24 -34.17
CA CYS A 302 8.82 5.45 -34.05
C CYS A 302 10.15 5.32 -34.79
N VAL A 303 10.78 4.14 -34.78
CA VAL A 303 12.07 3.93 -35.47
C VAL A 303 11.90 4.05 -36.98
N PRO A 304 10.96 3.34 -37.65
CA PRO A 304 10.72 3.54 -39.07
C PRO A 304 10.31 4.97 -39.42
N LEU A 305 9.45 5.60 -38.60
CA LEU A 305 9.07 7.00 -38.82
C LEU A 305 10.28 7.94 -38.76
N GLY A 306 11.15 7.76 -37.77
CA GLY A 306 12.40 8.53 -37.63
C GLY A 306 13.35 8.33 -38.81
N ILE A 307 13.48 7.09 -39.30
CA ILE A 307 14.27 6.76 -40.50
C ILE A 307 13.71 7.50 -41.72
N VAL A 308 12.40 7.40 -41.98
CA VAL A 308 11.78 8.07 -43.14
C VAL A 308 11.91 9.60 -43.03
N LYS A 309 11.80 10.17 -41.83
CA LYS A 309 11.99 11.61 -41.58
C LYS A 309 13.42 12.07 -41.84
N ALA A 310 14.43 11.26 -41.53
CA ALA A 310 15.82 11.57 -41.82
C ALA A 310 16.11 11.50 -43.33
N ILE A 311 15.63 10.44 -44.01
CA ILE A 311 15.84 10.27 -45.45
C ILE A 311 15.15 11.39 -46.24
N ARG A 312 13.94 11.79 -45.82
CA ARG A 312 13.17 12.87 -46.44
C ARG A 312 13.33 14.20 -45.69
N HIS A 313 14.51 14.49 -45.17
CA HIS A 313 14.76 15.71 -44.42
C HIS A 313 14.40 16.97 -45.24
N ARG A 314 13.78 17.97 -44.59
CA ARG A 314 13.25 19.21 -45.21
C ARG A 314 12.12 19.02 -46.23
N SER A 315 11.56 17.81 -46.35
CA SER A 315 10.35 17.60 -47.15
C SER A 315 9.08 18.02 -46.40
N TRP A 316 7.98 18.16 -47.13
CA TRP A 316 6.65 18.33 -46.54
C TRP A 316 6.29 17.22 -45.54
N PHE A 317 6.68 15.97 -45.83
CA PHE A 317 6.48 14.85 -44.91
C PHE A 317 7.21 15.07 -43.59
N ASP A 318 8.45 15.57 -43.62
CA ASP A 318 9.22 15.87 -42.41
C ASP A 318 8.52 16.96 -41.58
N THR A 319 8.03 18.02 -42.20
CA THR A 319 7.29 19.09 -41.52
C THR A 319 5.98 18.60 -40.91
N LEU A 320 5.13 17.93 -41.69
CA LEU A 320 3.82 17.44 -41.22
C LEU A 320 3.96 16.39 -40.12
N SER A 321 4.85 15.42 -40.28
CA SER A 321 5.10 14.42 -39.24
C SER A 321 5.71 15.04 -37.98
N SER A 322 6.53 16.10 -38.10
CA SER A 322 7.03 16.83 -36.93
C SER A 322 5.89 17.50 -36.17
N PHE A 323 4.94 18.13 -36.87
CA PHE A 323 3.76 18.71 -36.23
C PHE A 323 2.97 17.67 -35.43
N VAL A 324 2.69 16.49 -36.01
CA VAL A 324 2.01 15.38 -35.31
C VAL A 324 2.82 14.89 -34.10
N VAL A 325 4.13 14.74 -34.26
CA VAL A 325 5.04 14.34 -33.18
C VAL A 325 5.02 15.35 -32.03
N PHE A 326 5.10 16.65 -32.31
CA PHE A 326 5.07 17.68 -31.28
C PHE A 326 3.70 17.85 -30.63
N LEU A 327 2.62 17.64 -31.38
CA LEU A 327 1.26 17.61 -30.83
C LEU A 327 1.11 16.46 -29.82
N GLY A 328 1.63 15.27 -30.15
CA GLY A 328 1.67 14.14 -29.23
C GLY A 328 2.52 14.42 -27.99
N TYR A 329 3.66 15.10 -28.15
CA TYR A 329 4.52 15.50 -27.03
C TYR A 329 3.84 16.48 -26.06
N ALA A 330 2.99 17.37 -26.57
CA ALA A 330 2.28 18.35 -25.75
C ALA A 330 1.21 17.73 -24.84
N MET A 331 0.77 16.50 -25.11
CA MET A 331 -0.29 15.83 -24.37
C MET A 331 0.26 14.68 -23.51
N PRO A 332 -0.10 14.62 -22.20
CA PRO A 332 0.17 13.44 -21.40
C PRO A 332 -0.52 12.19 -21.98
N GLY A 333 0.14 11.03 -21.92
CA GLY A 333 -0.37 9.79 -22.53
C GLY A 333 -1.76 9.37 -22.01
N PHE A 334 -2.05 9.58 -20.72
CA PHE A 334 -3.38 9.29 -20.15
C PHE A 334 -4.46 10.24 -20.67
N VAL A 335 -4.11 11.50 -20.98
CA VAL A 335 -5.04 12.47 -21.58
C VAL A 335 -5.39 12.05 -22.99
N VAL A 336 -4.40 11.58 -23.77
CA VAL A 336 -4.67 11.01 -25.10
C VAL A 336 -5.58 9.79 -25.01
N ALA A 337 -5.31 8.89 -24.06
CA ALA A 337 -6.18 7.74 -23.82
C ALA A 337 -7.62 8.17 -23.46
N LEU A 338 -7.78 9.15 -22.57
CA LEU A 338 -9.09 9.72 -22.20
C LEU A 338 -9.82 10.35 -23.39
N LEU A 339 -9.11 11.09 -24.25
CA LEU A 339 -9.68 11.68 -25.46
C LEU A 339 -10.11 10.59 -26.45
N LEU A 340 -9.30 9.55 -26.64
CA LEU A 340 -9.65 8.42 -27.51
C LEU A 340 -10.83 7.62 -26.94
N LEU A 341 -10.92 7.42 -25.62
CA LEU A 341 -12.09 6.79 -25.01
C LEU A 341 -13.35 7.63 -25.24
N SER A 342 -13.30 8.92 -24.92
CA SER A 342 -14.48 9.80 -25.02
C SER A 342 -14.93 10.08 -26.46
N THR A 343 -14.04 10.00 -27.45
CA THR A 343 -14.37 10.33 -28.85
C THR A 343 -14.44 9.14 -29.79
N LEU A 344 -13.57 8.14 -29.62
CA LEU A 344 -13.46 6.98 -30.50
C LEU A 344 -14.19 5.78 -29.92
N ALA A 345 -13.93 5.39 -28.68
CA ALA A 345 -14.57 4.22 -28.07
C ALA A 345 -16.09 4.39 -27.93
N VAL A 346 -16.56 5.60 -27.60
CA VAL A 346 -18.00 5.91 -27.53
C VAL A 346 -18.69 5.86 -28.91
N ARG A 347 -17.97 6.11 -30.01
CA ARG A 347 -18.55 6.14 -31.37
C ARG A 347 -18.36 4.86 -32.16
N VAL A 348 -17.46 3.98 -31.72
CA VAL A 348 -17.02 2.80 -32.46
C VAL A 348 -17.29 1.56 -31.61
N ASP A 349 -18.38 0.86 -31.93
CA ASP A 349 -18.94 -0.22 -31.11
C ASP A 349 -17.98 -1.37 -30.79
N TRP A 350 -16.96 -1.60 -31.64
CA TRP A 350 -16.00 -2.68 -31.41
C TRP A 350 -14.88 -2.30 -30.44
N ILE A 351 -14.70 -1.02 -30.10
CA ILE A 351 -13.65 -0.55 -29.20
C ILE A 351 -14.21 -0.48 -27.77
N PRO A 352 -13.69 -1.29 -26.83
CA PRO A 352 -14.14 -1.28 -25.45
C PRO A 352 -13.83 0.05 -24.74
N LEU A 353 -14.66 0.40 -23.76
CA LEU A 353 -14.46 1.58 -22.91
C LEU A 353 -13.36 1.39 -21.85
N GLY A 354 -12.83 0.18 -21.71
CA GLY A 354 -11.75 -0.14 -20.79
C GLY A 354 -11.65 -1.65 -20.53
N GLY A 355 -10.80 -2.02 -19.58
CA GLY A 355 -10.59 -3.41 -19.20
C GLY A 355 -9.46 -4.11 -19.95
N PHE A 356 -9.22 -5.36 -19.57
CA PHE A 356 -8.17 -6.20 -20.17
C PHE A 356 -8.73 -7.19 -21.21
N GLN A 357 -9.99 -7.61 -21.04
CA GLN A 357 -10.71 -8.58 -21.86
C GLN A 357 -12.22 -8.49 -21.58
N SER A 358 -13.02 -9.04 -22.50
CA SER A 358 -14.47 -9.21 -22.30
C SER A 358 -14.81 -10.25 -21.23
N GLU A 359 -16.02 -10.18 -20.66
CA GLU A 359 -16.49 -11.14 -19.64
C GLU A 359 -16.52 -12.60 -20.14
N HIS A 360 -16.97 -12.81 -21.39
CA HIS A 360 -17.04 -14.15 -22.02
C HIS A 360 -15.71 -14.61 -22.63
N PHE A 361 -14.57 -14.03 -22.26
CA PHE A 361 -13.26 -14.36 -22.86
C PHE A 361 -12.89 -15.85 -22.75
N ALA A 362 -13.28 -16.51 -21.65
CA ALA A 362 -12.99 -17.91 -21.41
C ALA A 362 -13.70 -18.85 -22.41
N ASP A 363 -14.87 -18.44 -22.92
CA ASP A 363 -15.71 -19.24 -23.82
C ASP A 363 -15.35 -19.01 -25.31
N MET A 364 -14.46 -18.06 -25.59
CA MET A 364 -14.06 -17.68 -26.95
C MET A 364 -13.01 -18.62 -27.54
N THR A 365 -13.05 -18.80 -28.86
CA THR A 365 -11.98 -19.46 -29.62
C THR A 365 -10.69 -18.61 -29.64
N LEU A 366 -9.54 -19.23 -29.90
CA LEU A 366 -8.24 -18.52 -29.93
C LEU A 366 -8.22 -17.26 -30.84
N PRO A 367 -8.75 -17.30 -32.09
CA PRO A 367 -8.79 -16.09 -32.93
C PRO A 367 -9.66 -14.98 -32.32
N GLN A 368 -10.79 -15.35 -31.71
CA GLN A 368 -11.68 -14.40 -31.03
C GLN A 368 -11.01 -13.79 -29.80
N GLN A 369 -10.28 -14.58 -29.01
CA GLN A 369 -9.50 -14.11 -27.88
C GLN A 369 -8.40 -13.12 -28.30
N ILE A 370 -7.67 -13.41 -29.38
CA ILE A 370 -6.64 -12.50 -29.91
C ILE A 370 -7.28 -11.18 -30.36
N TRP A 371 -8.39 -11.27 -31.09
CA TRP A 371 -9.12 -10.08 -31.52
C TRP A 371 -9.65 -9.30 -30.33
N ASP A 372 -10.26 -9.95 -29.34
CA ASP A 372 -10.72 -9.32 -28.10
C ASP A 372 -9.60 -8.58 -27.38
N ARG A 373 -8.44 -9.23 -27.23
CA ARG A 373 -7.26 -8.63 -26.61
C ARG A 373 -6.79 -7.40 -27.37
N PHE A 374 -6.70 -7.49 -28.70
CA PHE A 374 -6.30 -6.37 -29.56
C PHE A 374 -7.22 -5.16 -29.36
N ARG A 375 -8.53 -5.38 -29.32
CA ARG A 375 -9.53 -4.32 -29.13
C ARG A 375 -9.38 -3.60 -27.78
N HIS A 376 -9.19 -4.35 -26.70
CA HIS A 376 -8.95 -3.80 -25.36
C HIS A 376 -7.59 -3.09 -25.24
N MET A 377 -6.58 -3.54 -26.00
CA MET A 377 -5.24 -3.00 -25.94
C MET A 377 -5.03 -1.75 -26.79
N LEU A 378 -5.84 -1.52 -27.83
CA LEU A 378 -5.63 -0.46 -28.82
C LEU A 378 -5.43 0.94 -28.19
N ILE A 379 -6.42 1.43 -27.44
CA ILE A 379 -6.36 2.77 -26.84
C ILE A 379 -5.28 2.88 -25.76
N PRO A 380 -5.20 1.97 -24.78
CA PRO A 380 -4.19 2.08 -23.73
C PRO A 380 -2.77 2.05 -24.28
N VAL A 381 -2.50 1.17 -25.25
CA VAL A 381 -1.18 1.06 -25.89
C VAL A 381 -0.81 2.35 -26.62
N ILE A 382 -1.76 3.02 -27.28
CA ILE A 382 -1.52 4.35 -27.86
C ILE A 382 -1.13 5.33 -26.74
N GLY A 383 -1.84 5.34 -25.61
CA GLY A 383 -1.49 6.15 -24.45
C GLY A 383 -0.07 5.88 -23.93
N TYR A 384 0.34 4.61 -23.85
CA TYR A 384 1.71 4.22 -23.47
C TYR A 384 2.76 4.69 -24.49
N MET A 385 2.46 4.61 -25.79
CA MET A 385 3.37 5.00 -26.86
C MET A 385 3.61 6.51 -26.89
N VAL A 386 2.58 7.34 -26.64
CA VAL A 386 2.65 8.80 -26.71
C VAL A 386 3.81 9.38 -25.90
N GLY A 387 4.04 8.86 -24.68
CA GLY A 387 5.11 9.36 -23.80
C GLY A 387 6.53 9.20 -24.36
N SER A 388 6.75 8.21 -25.23
CA SER A 388 8.05 7.99 -25.90
C SER A 388 8.04 8.35 -27.38
N PHE A 389 6.88 8.65 -27.96
CA PHE A 389 6.69 8.82 -29.41
C PHE A 389 7.59 9.91 -29.97
N ALA A 390 7.58 11.08 -29.34
CA ALA A 390 8.37 12.21 -29.81
C ALA A 390 9.87 12.02 -29.62
N THR A 391 10.27 11.64 -28.40
CA THR A 391 11.67 11.43 -28.04
C THR A 391 12.31 10.37 -28.93
N MET A 392 11.66 9.20 -29.09
CA MET A 392 12.19 8.09 -29.88
C MET A 392 12.28 8.45 -31.38
N THR A 393 11.23 9.06 -31.94
CA THR A 393 11.20 9.43 -33.36
C THR A 393 12.26 10.49 -33.70
N ILE A 394 12.40 11.52 -32.86
CA ILE A 394 13.38 12.60 -33.07
C ILE A 394 14.80 12.10 -32.82
N LEU A 395 15.02 11.28 -31.79
CA LEU A 395 16.33 10.70 -31.51
C LEU A 395 16.81 9.83 -32.69
N MET A 396 15.95 8.96 -33.23
CA MET A 396 16.27 8.17 -34.43
C MET A 396 16.55 9.06 -35.64
N LYS A 397 15.73 10.09 -35.87
CA LYS A 397 15.96 11.03 -36.97
C LYS A 397 17.33 11.70 -36.85
N ASN A 398 17.62 12.30 -35.70
CA ASN A 398 18.84 13.07 -35.49
C ASN A 398 20.08 12.18 -35.55
N SER A 399 20.03 11.00 -34.92
CA SER A 399 21.14 10.05 -34.95
C SER A 399 21.43 9.55 -36.36
N LEU A 400 20.39 9.31 -37.17
CA LEU A 400 20.59 8.91 -38.57
C LEU A 400 21.15 10.05 -39.42
N MET A 401 20.67 11.28 -39.24
CA MET A 401 21.18 12.47 -39.93
C MET A 401 22.67 12.71 -39.62
N GLU A 402 23.07 12.56 -38.36
CA GLU A 402 24.47 12.68 -37.93
C GLU A 402 25.35 11.61 -38.58
N ASN A 403 24.91 10.35 -38.54
CA ASN A 403 25.64 9.23 -39.11
C ASN A 403 25.74 9.30 -40.64
N LEU A 404 24.72 9.82 -41.33
CA LEU A 404 24.77 10.05 -42.78
C LEU A 404 25.84 11.09 -43.18
N GLY A 405 26.18 12.01 -42.28
CA GLY A 405 27.23 13.01 -42.48
C GLY A 405 28.66 12.50 -42.24
N ALA A 406 28.83 11.27 -41.72
CA ALA A 406 30.11 10.76 -41.27
C ALA A 406 31.04 10.24 -42.39
N ASP A 407 32.36 10.28 -42.15
CA ASP A 407 33.37 9.91 -43.15
C ASP A 407 33.30 8.44 -43.61
N TYR A 408 32.89 7.53 -42.72
CA TYR A 408 32.70 6.12 -43.09
C TYR A 408 31.55 5.93 -44.09
N VAL A 409 30.51 6.79 -44.03
CA VAL A 409 29.39 6.79 -44.99
C VAL A 409 29.85 7.34 -46.34
N ARG A 410 30.61 8.44 -46.35
CA ARG A 410 31.23 8.98 -47.58
C ARG A 410 32.12 7.95 -48.27
N THR A 411 32.91 7.21 -47.47
CA THR A 411 33.75 6.11 -47.97
C THR A 411 32.91 4.97 -48.56
N ALA A 412 31.78 4.65 -47.95
CA ALA A 412 30.85 3.63 -48.47
C ALA A 412 30.27 4.02 -49.84
N PHE A 413 29.91 5.30 -50.03
CA PHE A 413 29.51 5.84 -51.33
C PHE A 413 30.65 5.81 -52.35
N ALA A 414 31.87 6.19 -51.95
CA ALA A 414 33.04 6.16 -52.84
C ALA A 414 33.39 4.74 -53.33
N LYS A 415 33.01 3.70 -52.58
CA LYS A 415 33.12 2.29 -52.98
C LYS A 415 32.01 1.81 -53.94
N GLY A 416 31.10 2.70 -54.36
CA GLY A 416 30.03 2.38 -55.30
C GLY A 416 28.83 1.63 -54.71
N LEU A 417 28.66 1.64 -53.39
CA LEU A 417 27.52 1.00 -52.74
C LEU A 417 26.23 1.78 -53.01
N SER A 418 25.12 1.07 -53.22
CA SER A 418 23.81 1.69 -53.43
C SER A 418 23.33 2.45 -52.18
N GLU A 419 22.60 3.55 -52.39
CA GLU A 419 22.09 4.42 -51.32
C GLU A 419 21.33 3.63 -50.23
N ARG A 420 20.47 2.69 -50.63
CA ARG A 420 19.75 1.82 -49.68
C ARG A 420 20.70 1.00 -48.82
N ARG A 421 21.76 0.44 -49.39
CA ARG A 421 22.74 -0.35 -48.62
C ARG A 421 23.53 0.56 -47.69
N VAL A 422 23.93 1.75 -48.15
CA VAL A 422 24.61 2.74 -47.30
C VAL A 422 23.75 3.15 -46.10
N ILE A 423 22.47 3.48 -46.32
CA ILE A 423 21.55 3.89 -45.25
C ILE A 423 21.29 2.74 -44.26
N TYR A 424 20.76 1.60 -44.73
CA TYR A 424 20.25 0.57 -43.83
C TYR A 424 21.34 -0.33 -43.23
N VAL A 425 22.48 -0.50 -43.89
CA VAL A 425 23.56 -1.38 -43.41
C VAL A 425 24.65 -0.60 -42.69
N HIS A 426 25.04 0.57 -43.19
CA HIS A 426 26.16 1.33 -42.63
C HIS A 426 25.70 2.41 -41.65
N ALA A 427 24.82 3.33 -42.07
CA ALA A 427 24.41 4.45 -41.22
C ALA A 427 23.47 4.01 -40.09
N LEU A 428 22.41 3.25 -40.41
CA LEU A 428 21.37 2.87 -39.46
C LEU A 428 21.91 2.04 -38.30
N ARG A 429 22.82 1.11 -38.57
CA ARG A 429 23.41 0.24 -37.53
C ARG A 429 24.08 1.06 -36.42
N ASN A 430 24.81 2.10 -36.78
CA ASN A 430 25.47 2.99 -35.81
C ASN A 430 24.47 3.98 -35.18
N SER A 431 23.41 4.33 -35.91
CA SER A 431 22.37 5.25 -35.44
C SER A 431 21.41 4.62 -34.42
N LEU A 432 21.37 3.28 -34.33
CA LEU A 432 20.56 2.56 -33.34
C LEU A 432 21.24 2.48 -31.97
N ILE A 433 22.57 2.71 -31.89
CA ILE A 433 23.33 2.57 -30.63
C ILE A 433 22.78 3.47 -29.50
N PRO A 434 22.49 4.77 -29.72
CA PRO A 434 21.92 5.62 -28.68
C PRO A 434 20.50 5.22 -28.27
N ILE A 435 19.78 4.52 -29.15
CA ILE A 435 18.40 4.09 -28.93
C ILE A 435 18.35 2.80 -28.12
N THR A 436 19.17 1.83 -28.49
CA THR A 436 19.32 0.57 -27.75
C THR A 436 19.87 0.81 -26.34
N ALA A 437 20.72 1.83 -26.20
CA ALA A 437 21.19 2.31 -24.92
C ALA A 437 20.07 2.69 -23.93
N GLY A 438 18.90 3.14 -24.43
CA GLY A 438 17.75 3.48 -23.59
C GLY A 438 16.95 2.29 -23.06
N ILE A 439 17.19 1.07 -23.57
CA ILE A 439 16.35 -0.11 -23.29
C ILE A 439 16.31 -0.41 -21.79
N GLY A 440 17.44 -0.40 -21.08
CA GLY A 440 17.44 -0.80 -19.67
C GLY A 440 16.79 0.21 -18.74
N ASN A 441 16.84 1.52 -19.07
CA ASN A 441 16.04 2.52 -18.37
C ASN A 441 14.54 2.33 -18.61
N ALA A 442 14.14 1.94 -19.83
CA ALA A 442 12.76 1.63 -20.15
C ALA A 442 12.24 0.44 -19.33
N ILE A 443 13.03 -0.62 -19.11
CA ILE A 443 12.62 -1.80 -18.33
C ILE A 443 12.07 -1.43 -16.95
N GLY A 444 12.67 -0.48 -16.22
CA GLY A 444 12.12 -0.03 -14.93
C GLY A 444 10.71 0.54 -15.05
N LEU A 445 10.46 1.31 -16.11
CA LEU A 445 9.19 2.00 -16.36
C LEU A 445 8.11 1.06 -16.92
N LEU A 446 8.48 0.11 -17.78
CA LEU A 446 7.53 -0.81 -18.42
C LEU A 446 6.87 -1.78 -17.44
N PHE A 447 7.61 -2.20 -16.43
CA PHE A 447 7.19 -3.26 -15.52
C PHE A 447 6.47 -2.73 -14.27
N ALA A 448 6.60 -1.44 -13.96
CA ALA A 448 5.85 -0.80 -12.87
C ALA A 448 4.40 -0.44 -13.25
N GLY A 449 4.08 -0.41 -14.55
CA GLY A 449 2.79 0.06 -15.06
C GLY A 449 2.61 1.58 -14.97
N SER A 450 1.62 2.12 -15.67
CA SER A 450 1.26 3.54 -15.62
C SER A 450 -0.01 3.72 -14.81
N PHE A 451 0.11 4.36 -13.65
CA PHE A 451 -1.01 4.58 -12.71
C PHE A 451 -2.19 5.26 -13.40
N LEU A 452 -1.94 6.37 -14.09
CA LEU A 452 -3.00 7.17 -14.70
C LEU A 452 -3.56 6.55 -15.98
N ILE A 453 -2.75 5.87 -16.80
CA ILE A 453 -3.26 5.21 -18.02
C ILE A 453 -4.11 4.00 -17.62
N GLU A 454 -3.64 3.17 -16.69
CA GLU A 454 -4.39 2.02 -16.24
C GLU A 454 -5.67 2.42 -15.50
N TYR A 455 -5.63 3.47 -14.69
CA TYR A 455 -6.85 4.03 -14.08
C TYR A 455 -7.85 4.53 -15.14
N THR A 456 -7.38 5.36 -16.07
CA THR A 456 -8.23 5.97 -17.12
C THR A 456 -8.87 4.90 -18.02
N CYS A 457 -8.12 3.86 -18.36
CA CYS A 457 -8.59 2.77 -19.22
C CYS A 457 -9.17 1.59 -18.43
N ASN A 458 -9.35 1.71 -17.12
CA ASN A 458 -9.82 0.65 -16.23
C ASN A 458 -9.08 -0.69 -16.43
N ILE A 459 -7.75 -0.65 -16.54
CA ILE A 459 -6.92 -1.84 -16.70
C ILE A 459 -6.60 -2.42 -15.33
N PRO A 460 -6.93 -3.69 -15.06
CA PRO A 460 -6.67 -4.34 -13.77
C PRO A 460 -5.19 -4.74 -13.63
N GLY A 461 -4.28 -3.77 -13.70
CA GLY A 461 -2.83 -3.92 -13.54
C GLY A 461 -2.29 -3.30 -12.25
N MET A 462 -0.95 -3.26 -12.15
CA MET A 462 -0.20 -2.69 -11.03
C MET A 462 -0.41 -1.19 -10.87
N GLY A 463 -0.60 -0.47 -11.97
CA GLY A 463 -0.81 0.98 -11.96
C GLY A 463 -2.16 1.33 -11.33
N LEU A 464 -3.24 0.62 -11.71
CA LEU A 464 -4.55 0.80 -11.08
C LEU A 464 -4.52 0.37 -9.61
N LEU A 465 -3.95 -0.79 -9.30
CA LEU A 465 -3.81 -1.28 -7.92
C LEU A 465 -3.05 -0.26 -7.05
N GLY A 466 -1.96 0.31 -7.57
CA GLY A 466 -1.19 1.33 -6.87
C GLY A 466 -1.94 2.64 -6.71
N TYR A 467 -2.69 3.08 -7.72
CA TYR A 467 -3.53 4.27 -7.62
C TYR A 467 -4.61 4.10 -6.54
N GLU A 468 -5.35 3.00 -6.58
CA GLU A 468 -6.38 2.68 -5.59
C GLU A 468 -5.78 2.58 -4.19
N ALA A 469 -4.64 1.90 -4.04
CA ALA A 469 -3.96 1.79 -2.76
C ALA A 469 -3.52 3.15 -2.20
N VAL A 470 -3.11 4.10 -3.03
CA VAL A 470 -2.79 5.47 -2.58
C VAL A 470 -4.04 6.22 -2.15
N ILE A 471 -5.12 6.15 -2.93
CA ILE A 471 -6.39 6.85 -2.63
C ILE A 471 -7.06 6.27 -1.38
N GLN A 472 -7.12 4.94 -1.28
CA GLN A 472 -7.71 4.20 -0.16
C GLN A 472 -6.74 4.02 1.00
N ARG A 473 -5.47 4.42 0.83
CA ARG A 473 -4.41 4.38 1.83
C ARG A 473 -4.11 2.97 2.35
N ASP A 474 -4.16 1.99 1.45
CA ASP A 474 -3.73 0.62 1.70
C ASP A 474 -2.18 0.56 1.72
N TYR A 475 -1.62 0.82 2.89
CA TYR A 475 -0.17 0.87 3.09
C TYR A 475 0.57 -0.43 2.75
N PRO A 476 0.07 -1.63 3.09
CA PRO A 476 0.68 -2.89 2.67
C PRO A 476 0.84 -3.00 1.16
N ILE A 477 -0.17 -2.61 0.37
CA ILE A 477 -0.06 -2.58 -1.08
C ILE A 477 0.93 -1.51 -1.55
N ILE A 478 0.86 -0.27 -1.04
CA ILE A 478 1.79 0.80 -1.44
C ILE A 478 3.24 0.38 -1.21
N LEU A 479 3.53 -0.15 -0.03
CA LEU A 479 4.85 -0.63 0.38
C LEU A 479 5.29 -1.85 -0.42
N GLY A 480 4.38 -2.78 -0.72
CA GLY A 480 4.65 -3.92 -1.59
C GLY A 480 4.99 -3.48 -3.02
N ILE A 481 4.18 -2.61 -3.63
CA ILE A 481 4.43 -2.08 -4.97
C ILE A 481 5.75 -1.32 -5.02
N LEU A 482 6.07 -0.55 -3.98
CA LEU A 482 7.36 0.13 -3.85
C LEU A 482 8.53 -0.86 -3.92
N VAL A 483 8.50 -1.92 -3.09
CA VAL A 483 9.55 -2.94 -3.05
C VAL A 483 9.73 -3.58 -4.42
N PHE A 484 8.63 -4.01 -5.06
CA PHE A 484 8.67 -4.59 -6.40
C PHE A 484 9.23 -3.60 -7.43
N GLY A 485 8.75 -2.36 -7.42
CA GLY A 485 9.21 -1.32 -8.35
C GLY A 485 10.70 -0.98 -8.18
N VAL A 486 11.20 -0.91 -6.94
CA VAL A 486 12.62 -0.70 -6.66
C VAL A 486 13.45 -1.88 -7.15
N LEU A 487 13.04 -3.12 -6.87
CA LEU A 487 13.77 -4.31 -7.33
C LEU A 487 13.82 -4.41 -8.86
N ILE A 488 12.68 -4.19 -9.53
CA ILE A 488 12.58 -4.17 -11.00
C ILE A 488 13.48 -3.09 -11.58
N ARG A 489 13.50 -1.89 -10.99
CA ARG A 489 14.33 -0.79 -11.47
C ARG A 489 15.82 -1.06 -11.26
N LEU A 490 16.21 -1.58 -10.10
CA LEU A 490 17.60 -1.94 -9.81
C LEU A 490 18.09 -3.05 -10.75
N PHE A 491 17.24 -4.05 -11.02
CA PHE A 491 17.51 -5.08 -12.02
C PHE A 491 17.61 -4.51 -13.44
N GLY A 492 16.66 -3.67 -13.85
CA GLY A 492 16.66 -3.01 -15.16
C GLY A 492 17.91 -2.16 -15.39
N ASN A 493 18.40 -1.49 -14.35
CA ASN A 493 19.63 -0.72 -14.36
C ASN A 493 20.87 -1.61 -14.61
N ILE A 494 20.98 -2.77 -13.95
CA ILE A 494 22.09 -3.71 -14.18
C ILE A 494 22.01 -4.30 -15.59
N LEU A 495 20.81 -4.67 -16.03
CA LEU A 495 20.57 -5.19 -17.37
C LEU A 495 20.90 -4.15 -18.43
N SER A 496 20.64 -2.86 -18.17
CA SER A 496 21.06 -1.75 -19.02
C SER A 496 22.56 -1.75 -19.24
N ASP A 497 23.35 -1.81 -18.16
CA ASP A 497 24.80 -1.75 -18.26
C ASP A 497 25.37 -2.95 -19.03
N LEU A 498 24.76 -4.13 -18.84
CA LEU A 498 25.14 -5.33 -19.57
C LEU A 498 24.87 -5.21 -21.08
N ILE A 499 23.70 -4.66 -21.44
CA ILE A 499 23.35 -4.38 -22.84
C ILE A 499 24.35 -3.38 -23.43
N TRP A 500 24.68 -2.31 -22.71
CA TRP A 500 25.67 -1.32 -23.14
C TRP A 500 27.06 -1.95 -23.36
N ALA A 501 27.53 -2.75 -22.41
CA ALA A 501 28.81 -3.45 -22.51
C ALA A 501 28.87 -4.40 -23.72
N TRP A 502 27.73 -4.98 -24.10
CA TRP A 502 27.65 -5.90 -25.22
C TRP A 502 27.57 -5.20 -26.59
N ILE A 503 26.83 -4.09 -26.67
CA ILE A 503 26.63 -3.34 -27.91
C ILE A 503 27.89 -2.58 -28.34
N ASP A 504 28.59 -1.95 -27.39
CA ASP A 504 29.84 -1.25 -27.69
C ASP A 504 31.00 -1.72 -26.75
N PRO A 505 31.84 -2.66 -27.22
CA PRO A 505 32.97 -3.18 -26.44
C PRO A 505 34.08 -2.13 -26.22
N ARG A 506 33.98 -0.93 -26.81
CA ARG A 506 34.93 0.17 -26.59
C ARG A 506 34.62 0.97 -25.34
N ILE A 507 33.43 0.81 -24.75
CA ILE A 507 33.05 1.45 -23.49
C ILE A 507 33.95 0.90 -22.39
N ARG A 508 34.89 1.73 -21.94
CA ARG A 508 35.71 1.44 -20.76
C ARG A 508 34.95 1.94 -19.54
N PHE A 509 34.24 1.05 -18.86
CA PHE A 509 33.70 1.32 -17.53
C PHE A 509 34.88 1.59 -16.58
N GLN A 510 35.01 2.83 -16.11
CA GLN A 510 36.01 3.24 -15.11
C GLN A 510 35.39 3.25 -13.71
#